data_AF-A0A4P7RHH8-F1
#
_entry.id   AF-A0A4P7RHH8-F1
#
_cell.length_a   1.000
_cell.length_b   1.000
_cell.length_c   1.000
_cell.angle_alpha   90.00
_cell.angle_beta   90.00
_cell.angle_gamma   90.00
#
_symmetry.space_group_name_H-M   'P 1'
#
loop_
_entity.id
_entity.type
_entity.pdbx_description
1 polymer ?
#
loop_
_entity_poly.entity_id
_entity_poly.type
_entity_poly.pdbx_seq_one_letter_code
_entity_poly.pdbx_strand_id
1 'polypeptide(L)'
;MNIFLDENMNKKMLRSLQSLYPRHRFIVGGVDTPSGMLDIPLFAEVARVGGEVFVTNDIKQLAERPAERRACCIAGLHWLGIPRVTAKGRLALYGECSYLFGMLEHVVRDIEANAASGPRYYQMLRGHAALPGDVDDSGLL
;
A
#
# COMPACT_ATOMS: atom_id res chain seq x y z
N MET A 1 -6.07 12.30 -2.64
CA MET A 1 -6.48 11.04 -3.29
C MET A 1 -7.28 10.17 -2.33
N ASN A 2 -8.08 9.26 -2.89
CA ASN A 2 -8.83 8.21 -2.21
C ASN A 2 -8.02 6.91 -2.24
N ILE A 3 -7.55 6.48 -1.07
CA ILE A 3 -6.62 5.37 -0.90
C ILE A 3 -7.38 4.20 -0.29
N PHE A 4 -7.46 3.10 -1.01
CA PHE A 4 -8.05 1.85 -0.55
C PHE A 4 -7.02 1.00 0.20
N LEU A 5 -7.37 0.56 1.40
CA LEU A 5 -6.61 -0.39 2.22
C LEU A 5 -7.28 -1.76 2.13
N ASP A 6 -6.56 -2.74 1.57
CA ASP A 6 -7.03 -4.11 1.40
C ASP A 6 -7.34 -4.81 2.75
N GLU A 7 -8.16 -5.86 2.70
CA GLU A 7 -8.58 -6.63 3.87
C GLU A 7 -7.41 -7.30 4.60
N ASN A 8 -6.32 -7.58 3.88
CA ASN A 8 -5.14 -8.22 4.43
C ASN A 8 -4.24 -7.28 5.25
N MET A 9 -4.58 -5.98 5.31
CA MET A 9 -3.83 -4.95 6.04
C MET A 9 -4.31 -4.76 7.49
N ASN A 10 -3.44 -4.28 8.37
CA ASN A 10 -3.81 -3.97 9.76
C ASN A 10 -4.60 -2.66 9.91
N LYS A 11 -5.93 -2.76 9.85
CA LYS A 11 -6.88 -1.63 9.92
C LYS A 11 -6.74 -0.73 11.17
N LYS A 12 -6.01 -1.15 12.22
CA LYS A 12 -5.72 -0.31 13.39
C LYS A 12 -4.85 0.92 13.07
N MET A 13 -4.18 0.93 11.92
CA MET A 13 -3.40 2.07 11.43
C MET A 13 -4.25 3.25 10.94
N LEU A 14 -5.54 3.03 10.66
CA LEU A 14 -6.41 3.97 9.95
C LEU A 14 -6.45 5.37 10.60
N ARG A 15 -6.63 5.46 11.92
CA ARG A 15 -6.71 6.76 12.61
C ARG A 15 -5.41 7.55 12.48
N SER A 16 -4.27 6.87 12.56
CA SER A 16 -2.96 7.51 12.42
C SER A 16 -2.73 8.00 10.99
N LEU A 17 -3.11 7.19 10.00
CA LEU A 17 -3.06 7.59 8.59
C LEU A 17 -3.93 8.81 8.31
N GLN A 18 -5.17 8.84 8.81
CA GLN A 18 -6.07 9.98 8.66
C GLN A 18 -5.52 11.26 9.33
N SER A 19 -4.83 11.11 10.45
CA SER A 19 -4.24 12.23 11.18
C SER A 19 -3.00 12.79 10.46
N LEU A 20 -2.16 11.92 9.90
CA LEU A 20 -0.93 12.32 9.20
C LEU A 20 -1.20 12.80 7.76
N TYR A 21 -2.23 12.26 7.12
CA TYR A 21 -2.59 12.56 5.73
C TYR A 21 -4.02 13.09 5.61
N PRO A 22 -4.34 14.25 6.21
CA PRO A 22 -5.71 14.78 6.23
C PRO A 22 -6.24 15.15 4.84
N ARG A 23 -5.36 15.30 3.85
CA ARG A 23 -5.72 15.57 2.44
C ARG A 23 -6.15 14.32 1.68
N HIS A 24 -6.11 13.14 2.31
CA HIS A 24 -6.43 11.88 1.68
C HIS A 24 -7.58 11.21 2.40
N ARG A 25 -8.46 10.57 1.62
CA ARG A 25 -9.52 9.74 2.16
C ARG A 25 -9.05 8.30 2.15
N PHE A 26 -9.23 7.60 3.26
CA PHE A 26 -8.94 6.18 3.35
C PHE A 26 -10.24 5.38 3.24
N ILE A 27 -10.26 4.43 2.32
CA ILE A 27 -11.34 3.47 2.06
C ILE A 27 -10.83 2.11 2.54
N VAL A 28 -11.66 1.31 3.18
CA VAL A 28 -11.23 0.08 3.87
C VAL A 28 -11.98 -1.13 3.33
N GLY A 29 -11.23 -2.13 2.86
CA GLY A 29 -11.77 -3.41 2.41
C GLY A 29 -12.59 -4.10 3.49
N GLY A 30 -13.75 -4.64 3.11
CA GLY A 30 -14.70 -5.28 4.02
C GLY A 30 -15.47 -4.32 4.94
N VAL A 31 -15.22 -3.00 4.83
CA VAL A 31 -16.00 -1.95 5.51
C VAL A 31 -16.73 -1.10 4.48
N ASP A 32 -15.98 -0.56 3.51
CA ASP A 32 -16.50 0.25 2.41
C ASP A 32 -16.78 -0.57 1.14
N THR A 33 -16.29 -1.82 1.11
CA THR A 33 -16.53 -2.80 0.04
C THR A 33 -17.01 -4.11 0.64
N PRO A 34 -17.69 -5.00 -0.13
CA PRO A 34 -18.05 -6.33 0.35
C PRO A 34 -16.82 -7.14 0.78
N SER A 35 -16.94 -7.90 1.86
CA SER A 35 -15.83 -8.69 2.40
C SER A 35 -15.58 -9.98 1.61
N GLY A 36 -14.33 -10.42 1.54
CA GLY A 36 -13.94 -11.71 0.97
C GLY A 36 -14.07 -11.77 -0.56
N MET A 37 -14.06 -10.61 -1.22
CA MET A 37 -14.12 -10.52 -2.67
C MET A 37 -12.79 -10.97 -3.29
N LEU A 38 -12.86 -11.64 -4.44
CA LEU A 38 -11.67 -11.95 -5.23
C LEU A 38 -11.07 -10.64 -5.81
N ASP A 39 -9.76 -10.62 -6.01
CA ASP A 39 -9.03 -9.40 -6.40
C ASP A 39 -9.55 -8.76 -7.71
N ILE A 40 -9.81 -9.57 -8.75
CA ILE A 40 -10.29 -9.07 -10.05
C ILE A 40 -11.61 -8.30 -9.92
N PRO A 41 -12.69 -8.87 -9.35
CA PRO A 41 -13.92 -8.10 -9.12
C PRO A 41 -13.74 -6.98 -8.08
N LEU A 42 -12.84 -7.15 -7.12
CA LEU A 42 -12.56 -6.13 -6.10
C LEU A 42 -12.02 -4.84 -6.72
N PHE A 43 -11.17 -4.89 -7.74
CA PHE A 43 -10.67 -3.67 -8.39
C PHE A 43 -11.80 -2.80 -8.98
N ALA A 44 -12.79 -3.42 -9.62
CA ALA A 44 -13.93 -2.69 -10.16
C ALA A 44 -14.77 -2.05 -9.03
N GLU A 45 -14.95 -2.77 -7.93
CA GLU A 45 -15.66 -2.28 -6.75
C GLU A 45 -14.92 -1.13 -6.07
N VAL A 46 -13.59 -1.22 -5.93
CA VAL A 46 -12.75 -0.15 -5.40
C VAL A 46 -12.86 1.10 -6.25
N ALA A 47 -12.79 0.98 -7.57
CA ALA A 47 -13.01 2.11 -8.46
C ALA A 47 -14.43 2.68 -8.33
N ARG A 48 -15.46 1.83 -8.17
CA ARG A 48 -16.85 2.25 -7.98
C ARG A 48 -17.06 3.08 -6.72
N VAL A 49 -16.37 2.76 -5.62
CA VAL A 49 -16.40 3.57 -4.38
C VAL A 49 -15.44 4.77 -4.42
N GLY A 50 -14.85 5.04 -5.59
CA GLY A 50 -13.99 6.18 -5.84
C GLY A 50 -12.55 5.99 -5.38
N GLY A 51 -12.10 4.76 -5.12
CA GLY A 51 -10.70 4.47 -4.84
C GLY A 51 -9.82 4.76 -6.05
N GLU A 52 -8.66 5.35 -5.79
CA GLU A 52 -7.66 5.72 -6.81
C GLU A 52 -6.36 4.93 -6.62
N VAL A 53 -6.01 4.60 -5.37
CA VAL A 53 -4.81 3.84 -5.02
C VAL A 53 -5.20 2.58 -4.24
N PHE A 54 -4.85 1.41 -4.74
CA PHE A 54 -5.05 0.11 -4.10
C PHE A 54 -3.79 -0.27 -3.30
N VAL A 55 -3.91 -0.36 -1.98
CA VAL A 55 -2.80 -0.72 -1.08
C VAL A 55 -3.01 -2.12 -0.52
N THR A 56 -1.99 -2.97 -0.59
CA THR A 56 -2.09 -4.37 -0.12
C THR A 56 -0.77 -4.90 0.45
N ASN A 57 -0.86 -5.93 1.30
CA ASN A 57 0.31 -6.70 1.72
C ASN A 57 0.77 -7.79 0.76
N ASP A 58 -0.01 -8.09 -0.29
CA ASP A 58 0.36 -9.06 -1.32
C ASP A 58 1.31 -8.43 -2.36
N ILE A 59 2.56 -8.18 -1.95
CA ILE A 59 3.53 -7.42 -2.77
C ILE A 59 3.88 -8.05 -4.11
N LYS A 60 3.56 -9.32 -4.32
CA LYS A 60 3.89 -10.05 -5.55
C LYS A 60 2.70 -10.16 -6.49
N GLN A 61 1.51 -9.79 -6.03
CA GLN A 61 0.24 -9.92 -6.73
C GLN A 61 0.35 -9.53 -8.22
N LEU A 62 0.74 -8.29 -8.51
CA LEU A 62 0.74 -7.80 -9.89
C LEU A 62 1.96 -8.23 -10.71
N ALA A 63 3.04 -8.65 -10.04
CA ALA A 63 4.22 -9.21 -10.71
C ALA A 63 3.94 -10.64 -11.19
N GLU A 64 3.28 -11.45 -10.36
CA GLU A 64 3.07 -12.88 -10.59
C GLU A 64 1.70 -13.21 -11.21
N ARG A 65 0.73 -12.29 -11.18
CA ARG A 65 -0.65 -12.53 -11.66
C ARG A 65 -1.05 -11.52 -12.75
N PRO A 66 -0.74 -11.77 -14.04
CA PRO A 66 -1.00 -10.85 -15.14
C PRO A 66 -2.48 -10.50 -15.34
N ALA A 67 -3.40 -11.41 -14.99
CA ALA A 67 -4.84 -11.15 -15.08
C ALA A 67 -5.29 -10.06 -14.09
N GLU A 68 -4.80 -10.13 -12.85
CA GLU A 68 -5.07 -9.12 -11.82
C GLU A 68 -4.43 -7.78 -12.19
N ARG A 69 -3.20 -7.77 -12.72
CA ARG A 69 -2.57 -6.55 -13.23
C ARG A 69 -3.40 -5.88 -14.33
N ARG A 70 -3.91 -6.66 -15.28
CA ARG A 70 -4.80 -6.13 -16.33
C ARG A 70 -6.09 -5.58 -15.74
N ALA A 71 -6.72 -6.29 -14.81
CA ALA A 71 -7.95 -5.85 -14.16
C ALA A 71 -7.76 -4.54 -13.38
N CYS A 72 -6.67 -4.44 -12.61
CA CYS A 72 -6.28 -3.22 -11.88
C CYS A 72 -6.05 -2.04 -12.85
N CYS A 73 -5.37 -2.28 -13.97
CA CYS A 73 -5.17 -1.26 -15.03
C CYS A 73 -6.50 -0.80 -15.64
N ILE A 74 -7.39 -1.74 -16.00
CA ILE A 74 -8.71 -1.46 -16.58
C ILE A 74 -9.57 -0.64 -15.60
N ALA A 75 -9.48 -0.94 -14.30
CA ALA A 75 -10.16 -0.19 -13.26
C ALA A 75 -9.56 1.21 -13.01
N GLY A 76 -8.46 1.57 -13.68
CA GLY A 76 -7.81 2.87 -13.54
C GLY A 76 -7.10 3.05 -12.19
N LEU A 77 -6.81 1.96 -11.47
CA LEU A 77 -6.25 2.02 -10.13
C LEU A 77 -4.72 2.05 -10.16
N HIS A 78 -4.13 2.96 -9.39
CA HIS A 78 -2.75 2.83 -8.97
C HIS A 78 -2.63 1.70 -7.93
N TRP A 79 -1.46 1.09 -7.80
CA TRP A 79 -1.26 -0.01 -6.87
C TRP A 79 0.02 0.18 -6.05
N LEU A 80 -0.08 -0.10 -4.76
CA LEU A 80 1.02 -0.02 -3.80
C LEU A 80 1.08 -1.30 -2.96
N GLY A 81 2.07 -2.14 -3.23
CA GLY A 81 2.37 -3.31 -2.41
C GLY A 81 3.32 -2.96 -1.28
N ILE A 82 2.90 -3.17 -0.03
CA ILE A 82 3.75 -3.01 1.16
C ILE A 82 4.11 -4.37 1.79
N PRO A 83 5.39 -4.64 2.14
CA PRO A 83 5.77 -5.90 2.74
C PRO A 83 5.00 -6.19 4.02
N ARG A 84 4.44 -7.41 4.13
CA ARG A 84 3.96 -7.90 5.42
C ARG A 84 5.12 -7.95 6.42
N VAL A 85 4.89 -7.37 7.59
CA VAL A 85 5.83 -7.39 8.70
C VAL A 85 5.72 -8.73 9.43
N THR A 86 6.86 -9.40 9.66
CA THR A 86 6.92 -10.72 10.31
C THR A 86 6.74 -10.65 11.83
N ALA A 87 6.90 -9.46 12.41
CA ALA A 87 6.70 -9.22 13.83
C ALA A 87 5.23 -9.49 14.25
N LYS A 88 4.99 -9.66 15.54
CA LYS A 88 3.66 -9.96 16.09
C LYS A 88 3.10 -8.78 16.90
N GLY A 89 1.78 -8.78 17.06
CA GLY A 89 1.09 -7.81 17.92
C GLY A 89 1.30 -6.36 17.46
N ARG A 90 1.67 -5.49 18.40
CA ARG A 90 1.87 -4.05 18.13
C ARG A 90 3.04 -3.76 17.20
N LEU A 91 4.08 -4.60 17.20
CA LEU A 91 5.24 -4.41 16.32
C LEU A 91 4.88 -4.62 14.83
N ALA A 92 3.94 -5.53 14.54
CA ALA A 92 3.40 -5.70 13.18
C ALA A 92 2.73 -4.41 12.70
N LEU A 93 1.89 -3.82 13.55
CA LEU A 93 1.23 -2.54 13.28
C LEU A 93 2.27 -1.43 13.05
N TYR A 94 3.28 -1.30 13.90
CA TYR A 94 4.28 -0.25 13.77
C TYR A 94 5.10 -0.37 12.49
N GLY A 95 5.46 -1.59 12.08
CA GLY A 95 6.18 -1.79 10.83
C GLY A 95 5.32 -1.50 9.60
N GLU A 96 4.03 -1.87 9.60
CA GLU A 96 3.15 -1.53 8.48
C GLU A 96 2.91 -0.02 8.40
N CYS A 97 2.71 0.62 9.56
CA CYS A 97 2.65 2.08 9.66
C CYS A 97 3.93 2.74 9.13
N SER A 98 5.12 2.24 9.50
CA SER A 98 6.38 2.87 9.12
C SER A 98 6.60 2.84 7.60
N TYR A 99 6.18 1.77 6.94
CA TYR A 99 6.14 1.76 5.48
C TYR A 99 5.25 2.90 4.97
N LEU A 100 3.94 2.87 5.25
CA LEU A 100 3.03 3.87 4.69
C LEU A 100 3.42 5.30 5.05
N PHE A 101 3.85 5.54 6.28
CA PHE A 101 4.25 6.87 6.75
C PHE A 101 5.48 7.40 6.01
N GLY A 102 6.45 6.53 5.71
CA GLY A 102 7.68 6.93 5.02
C GLY A 102 7.48 7.19 3.52
N MET A 103 6.44 6.63 2.91
CA MET A 103 6.36 6.54 1.45
C MET A 103 5.12 7.15 0.81
N LEU A 104 4.01 7.23 1.53
CA LEU A 104 2.72 7.49 0.88
C LEU A 104 2.73 8.82 0.14
N GLU A 105 3.31 9.85 0.74
CA GLU A 105 3.45 11.17 0.13
C GLU A 105 4.33 11.14 -1.14
N HIS A 106 5.40 10.33 -1.16
CA HIS A 106 6.24 10.18 -2.34
C HIS A 106 5.48 9.49 -3.48
N VAL A 107 4.73 8.44 -3.17
CA VAL A 107 3.90 7.71 -4.13
C VAL A 107 2.82 8.62 -4.70
N VAL A 108 2.07 9.33 -3.85
CA VAL A 108 1.02 10.25 -4.28
C VAL A 108 1.58 11.36 -5.16
N ARG A 109 2.71 11.98 -4.78
CA ARG A 109 3.34 13.03 -5.61
C ARG A 109 3.77 12.51 -6.98
N ASP A 110 4.32 11.30 -7.05
CA ASP A 110 4.70 10.70 -8.33
C ASP A 110 3.48 10.39 -9.19
N ILE A 111 2.38 9.90 -8.59
CA ILE A 111 1.11 9.71 -9.29
C ILE A 111 0.58 11.04 -9.84
N GLU A 112 0.48 12.07 -8.99
CA GLU A 112 -0.03 13.39 -9.38
C GLU A 112 0.82 14.03 -10.48
N ALA A 113 2.16 13.95 -10.37
CA ALA A 113 3.08 14.48 -11.38
C ALA A 113 2.98 13.75 -12.73
N ASN A 114 2.45 12.52 -12.75
CA ASN A 114 2.37 11.67 -13.94
C ASN A 114 0.94 11.22 -14.25
N ALA A 115 -0.08 11.99 -13.84
CA ALA A 115 -1.49 11.59 -13.98
C ALA A 115 -1.90 11.26 -15.43
N ALA A 116 -1.28 11.90 -16.42
CA ALA A 116 -1.53 11.66 -17.84
C ALA A 116 -0.98 10.32 -18.37
N SER A 117 -0.09 9.65 -17.63
CA SER A 117 0.59 8.41 -18.05
C SER A 117 -0.18 7.13 -17.69
N GLY A 118 -1.32 7.25 -17.00
CA GLY A 118 -2.14 6.12 -16.58
C GLY A 118 -1.71 5.48 -15.25
N PRO A 119 -2.26 4.29 -14.93
CA PRO A 119 -1.99 3.57 -13.68
C PRO A 119 -0.50 3.31 -13.43
N ARG A 120 -0.09 3.41 -12.17
CA ARG A 120 1.30 3.21 -11.72
C ARG A 120 1.36 2.15 -10.62
N TYR A 121 2.47 1.41 -10.60
CA TYR A 121 2.65 0.23 -9.76
C TYR A 121 3.91 0.40 -8.91
N TYR A 122 3.74 0.37 -7.59
CA TYR A 122 4.83 0.53 -6.64
C TYR A 122 4.94 -0.72 -5.79
N GLN A 123 6.12 -1.33 -5.78
CA GLN A 123 6.43 -2.43 -4.88
C GLN A 123 7.46 -1.98 -3.88
N MET A 124 7.09 -2.00 -2.61
CA MET A 124 8.02 -1.68 -1.55
C MET A 124 8.90 -2.88 -1.25
N LEU A 125 10.20 -2.62 -1.24
CA LEU A 125 11.19 -3.60 -0.83
C LEU A 125 11.24 -3.64 0.69
N ARG A 126 11.59 -4.81 1.24
CA ARG A 126 11.84 -4.90 2.68
C ARG A 126 13.03 -4.01 3.04
N GLY A 127 12.88 -3.16 4.06
CA GLY A 127 14.01 -2.48 4.66
C GLY A 127 15.03 -3.49 5.22
N HIS A 128 16.26 -3.04 5.49
CA HIS A 128 17.31 -3.90 6.05
C HIS A 128 16.81 -4.65 7.29
N ALA A 129 16.79 -5.98 7.21
CA ALA A 129 16.34 -6.89 8.27
C ALA A 129 17.41 -7.11 9.36
N ALA A 130 18.40 -6.24 9.46
CA ALA A 130 19.45 -6.30 10.45
C ALA A 130 19.47 -4.99 11.23
N LEU A 131 19.14 -5.06 12.53
CA LEU A 131 19.66 -4.12 13.50
C LEU A 131 20.68 -4.88 14.35
N PRO A 132 21.97 -4.85 14.01
CA PRO A 132 22.99 -5.32 14.93
C PRO A 132 23.65 -4.11 15.59
N GLY A 133 24.27 -4.33 16.74
CA GLY A 133 25.48 -3.60 17.09
C GLY A 133 26.65 -3.94 16.14
N ASP A 134 26.44 -3.93 14.82
CA ASP A 134 27.49 -3.97 13.78
C ASP A 134 27.40 -2.64 13.04
N VAL A 135 27.74 -1.57 13.77
CA VAL A 135 28.59 -0.56 13.17
C VAL A 135 29.96 -0.87 13.76
N ASP A 136 30.78 -1.63 13.02
CA ASP A 136 32.21 -1.44 13.19
C ASP A 136 32.51 -0.05 12.62
N ASP A 137 32.91 0.85 13.50
CA ASP A 137 33.21 2.25 13.23
C ASP A 137 34.55 2.37 12.48
N SER A 138 34.78 1.51 11.48
CA SER A 138 36.05 1.36 10.77
C SER A 138 36.02 1.90 9.33
N GLY A 139 35.11 2.82 9.01
CA GLY A 139 34.96 3.28 7.63
C GLY A 139 34.28 4.62 7.39
N LEU A 140 34.55 5.63 8.21
CA LEU A 140 34.47 7.02 7.75
C LEU A 140 35.69 7.32 6.88
N LEU A 141 35.54 7.30 5.56
CA LEU A 141 36.28 8.15 4.61
C LEU A 141 35.41 8.42 3.37
#